data_AF-A0A1S2RCB5-F1
#
_entry.id   AF-A0A1S2RCB5-F1
#
_cell.length_a   1.000
_cell.length_b   1.000
_cell.length_c   1.000
_cell.angle_alpha   90.00
_cell.angle_beta   90.00
_cell.angle_gamma   90.00
#
_symmetry.space_group_name_H-M   'P 1'
#
loop_
_entity.id
_entity.type
_entity.pdbx_description
1 polymer ?
#
loop_
_entity_poly.entity_id
_entity_poly.type
_entity_poly.pdbx_seq_one_letter_code
_entity_poly.pdbx_strand_id
1 'polypeptide(L)'
;MIRNENGARPSVGKTSFALNLAQQASIKDACVIFSLEMSKKQLLKRMSGFTGKIDSLKMKNPKREFHEQDWMQFSDALGALSKVNLHIFDRAGMDVPYIWSKVRKLRREYGGQKRMLIVIDYSGAWVQ
;
A
#
# COMPACT_ATOMS: atom_id res chain seq x y z
N MET A 1 16.55 -3.58 10.18
CA MET A 1 16.25 -2.21 9.72
C MET A 1 16.99 -2.04 8.41
N ILE A 2 16.31 -2.15 7.26
CA ILE A 2 16.98 -1.91 5.97
C ILE A 2 17.06 -0.39 5.81
N ARG A 3 18.22 0.19 6.10
CA ARG A 3 18.53 1.57 5.72
C ARG A 3 18.85 1.55 4.23
N ASN A 4 17.99 2.16 3.43
CA ASN A 4 18.20 2.27 2.00
C ASN A 4 18.76 3.67 1.74
N GLU A 5 20.07 3.75 1.57
CA GLU A 5 20.86 5.00 1.54
C GLU A 5 20.81 5.69 0.17
N ASN A 6 20.01 5.18 -0.75
CA ASN A 6 19.88 5.72 -2.09
C ASN A 6 18.41 6.04 -2.40
N GLY A 7 18.11 7.34 -2.37
CA GLY A 7 16.93 7.95 -2.98
C GLY A 7 16.87 7.61 -4.46
N ALA A 8 16.34 6.43 -4.80
CA ALA A 8 16.02 6.14 -6.19
C ALA A 8 15.08 7.24 -6.72
N ARG A 9 15.35 7.65 -7.96
CA ARG A 9 14.81 8.85 -8.59
C ARG A 9 13.28 8.95 -8.43
N PRO A 10 12.70 10.16 -8.28
CA PRO A 10 11.26 10.35 -8.43
C PRO A 10 10.82 9.64 -9.73
N SER A 11 9.76 8.82 -9.66
CA SER A 11 9.18 8.05 -10.78
C SER A 11 9.70 6.62 -11.06
N VAL A 12 10.74 6.08 -10.41
CA VAL A 12 11.26 4.71 -10.69
C VAL A 12 10.46 3.56 -10.06
N GLY A 13 9.18 3.76 -9.74
CA GLY A 13 8.32 2.68 -9.27
C GLY A 13 8.59 2.14 -7.86
N LYS A 14 9.35 2.85 -7.02
CA LYS A 14 9.60 2.48 -5.61
C LYS A 14 8.31 2.12 -4.87
N THR A 15 7.33 3.01 -4.92
CA THR A 15 6.04 2.81 -4.28
C THR A 15 5.34 1.60 -4.89
N SER A 16 5.26 1.48 -6.21
CA SER A 16 4.62 0.32 -6.86
C SER A 16 5.26 -1.00 -6.45
N PHE A 17 6.59 -1.06 -6.37
CA PHE A 17 7.33 -2.23 -5.90
C PHE A 17 7.02 -2.54 -4.43
N ALA A 18 7.09 -1.54 -3.55
CA ALA A 18 6.78 -1.70 -2.13
C ALA A 18 5.33 -2.16 -1.90
N LEU A 19 4.37 -1.60 -2.67
CA LEU A 19 2.96 -2.00 -2.61
C LEU A 19 2.76 -3.44 -3.07
N ASN A 20 3.40 -3.87 -4.15
CA ASN A 20 3.30 -5.25 -4.62
C ASN A 20 3.88 -6.23 -3.60
N LEU A 21 5.05 -5.93 -3.03
CA LEU A 21 5.66 -6.76 -1.98
C LEU A 21 4.75 -6.85 -0.74
N ALA A 22 4.24 -5.70 -0.27
CA ALA A 22 3.34 -5.65 0.87
C ALA A 22 2.05 -6.44 0.62
N GLN A 23 1.48 -6.33 -0.58
CA GLN A 23 0.28 -7.05 -0.97
C GLN A 23 0.51 -8.57 -0.96
N GLN A 24 1.59 -9.05 -1.58
CA GLN A 24 1.91 -10.48 -1.59
C GLN A 24 2.22 -11.01 -0.18
N ALA A 25 3.00 -10.28 0.61
CA ALA A 25 3.31 -10.66 1.99
C ALA A 25 2.05 -10.69 2.88
N SER A 26 1.09 -9.79 2.65
CA SER A 26 -0.14 -9.68 3.44
C SER A 26 -1.07 -10.90 3.36
N ILE A 27 -0.86 -11.78 2.38
CA ILE A 27 -1.60 -13.04 2.22
C ILE A 27 -1.31 -13.97 3.40
N LYS A 28 -0.05 -14.09 3.82
CA LYS A 28 0.38 -15.02 4.89
C LYS A 28 0.70 -14.30 6.20
N ASP A 29 1.44 -13.20 6.09
CA ASP A 29 1.95 -12.41 7.21
C ASP A 29 1.20 -11.07 7.30
N ALA A 30 1.38 -10.33 8.40
CA ALA A 30 0.77 -9.00 8.52
C ALA A 30 1.64 -7.94 7.84
N CYS A 31 1.02 -7.05 7.07
CA CYS A 31 1.69 -5.93 6.42
C CYS A 31 1.08 -4.61 6.87
N VAL A 32 1.94 -3.66 7.22
CA VAL A 32 1.53 -2.33 7.66
C VAL A 32 2.21 -1.29 6.79
N ILE A 33 1.43 -0.45 6.14
CA ILE A 33 1.90 0.64 5.30
C ILE A 33 1.60 1.96 6.01
N PHE A 34 2.65 2.74 6.25
CA PHE A 34 2.56 4.13 6.66
C PHE A 34 2.90 5.00 5.45
N SER A 35 1.88 5.65 4.90
CA SER A 35 2.02 6.50 3.72
C SER A 35 1.97 7.96 4.15
N LEU A 36 3.03 8.70 3.89
CA LEU A 36 3.10 10.11 4.26
C LEU A 36 2.52 11.05 3.18
N GLU A 37 2.46 10.57 1.94
CA GLU A 37 2.21 11.41 0.76
C GLU A 37 0.93 11.00 0.01
N MET A 38 0.65 9.70 -0.03
CA MET A 38 -0.50 9.16 -0.74
C MET A 38 -1.60 8.74 0.22
N SER A 39 -2.85 9.08 -0.11
CA SER A 39 -4.01 8.56 0.62
C SER A 39 -4.13 7.04 0.47
N LYS A 40 -4.73 6.41 1.47
CA LYS A 40 -5.10 4.98 1.45
C LYS A 40 -5.90 4.63 0.21
N LYS A 41 -6.80 5.52 -0.22
CA LYS A 41 -7.60 5.33 -1.45
C LYS A 41 -6.73 5.26 -2.70
N GLN A 42 -5.72 6.12 -2.82
CA GLN A 42 -4.80 6.10 -3.96
C GLN A 42 -3.92 4.85 -3.96
N LEU A 43 -3.48 4.39 -2.78
CA LEU A 43 -2.69 3.16 -2.65
C LEU A 43 -3.51 1.91 -2.99
N LEU A 44 -4.72 1.78 -2.43
CA LEU A 44 -5.63 0.68 -2.75
C LEU A 44 -5.97 0.65 -4.23
N LYS A 45 -6.23 1.81 -4.84
CA LYS A 45 -6.42 1.90 -6.29
C LYS A 45 -5.23 1.31 -7.05
N ARG A 46 -3.99 1.64 -6.69
CA ARG A 46 -2.80 1.06 -7.34
C ARG A 46 -2.71 -0.46 -7.13
N MET A 47 -2.95 -0.95 -5.91
CA MET A 47 -2.95 -2.38 -5.60
C MET A 47 -4.05 -3.17 -6.34
N SER A 48 -5.23 -2.59 -6.51
CA SER A 48 -6.31 -3.20 -7.28
C SER A 48 -5.92 -3.44 -8.74
N GLY A 49 -5.10 -2.55 -9.33
CA GLY A 49 -4.57 -2.75 -10.67
C GLY A 49 -3.67 -3.99 -10.77
N PHE A 50 -2.92 -4.31 -9.71
CA PHE A 50 -2.05 -5.50 -9.67
C PHE A 50 -2.85 -6.81 -9.62
N THR A 51 -3.95 -6.84 -8.85
CA THR A 51 -4.77 -8.05 -8.68
C THR A 51 -5.84 -8.22 -9.77
N GLY A 52 -6.49 -7.13 -10.16
CA GLY A 52 -7.60 -7.16 -11.11
C GLY A 52 -7.17 -7.31 -12.57
N LYS A 53 -5.85 -7.27 -12.87
CA LYS A 53 -5.31 -7.23 -14.25
C LYS A 53 -5.93 -6.12 -15.11
N ILE A 54 -6.27 -5.00 -14.48
CA ILE A 54 -6.85 -3.84 -15.15
C ILE A 54 -5.74 -3.05 -15.82
N ASP A 55 -5.97 -2.61 -17.06
CA ASP A 55 -5.02 -1.81 -17.81
C ASP A 55 -4.61 -0.54 -17.05
N SER A 56 -3.29 -0.32 -16.95
CA SER A 56 -2.72 0.79 -16.16
C SER A 56 -3.08 2.19 -16.70
N LEU A 57 -3.37 2.33 -17.99
CA LEU A 57 -3.85 3.57 -18.60
C LEU A 57 -5.30 3.83 -18.20
N LYS A 58 -6.16 2.81 -18.24
CA LYS A 58 -7.54 2.91 -17.73
C LYS A 58 -7.59 3.31 -16.26
N MET A 59 -6.66 2.77 -15.47
CA MET A 59 -6.51 3.10 -14.05
C MET A 59 -6.17 4.59 -13.82
N LYS A 60 -5.65 5.33 -14.79
CA LYS A 60 -5.42 6.78 -14.63
C LYS A 60 -6.74 7.54 -14.51
N ASN A 61 -7.73 7.21 -15.34
CA ASN A 61 -9.06 7.84 -15.31
C ASN A 61 -10.21 6.81 -15.34
N PRO A 62 -10.45 6.08 -14.23
CA PRO A 62 -11.44 5.01 -14.20
C PRO A 62 -12.85 5.46 -14.55
N LYS A 63 -13.23 6.69 -14.17
CA LYS A 63 -14.57 7.22 -14.45
C LYS A 63 -14.88 7.33 -15.94
N ARG A 64 -13.85 7.54 -16.76
CA ARG A 64 -13.97 7.71 -18.21
C ARG A 64 -13.65 6.43 -18.97
N GLU A 65 -12.68 5.68 -18.49
CA GLU A 65 -12.08 4.56 -19.23
C GLU A 65 -12.56 3.17 -18.78
N PHE A 66 -13.25 3.06 -17.64
CA PHE A 66 -13.77 1.77 -17.19
C PHE A 66 -15.10 1.46 -17.86
N HIS A 67 -15.17 0.25 -18.41
CA HIS A 67 -16.42 -0.40 -18.76
C HIS A 67 -16.94 -1.25 -17.59
N GLU A 68 -18.13 -1.81 -17.72
CA GLU A 68 -18.76 -2.63 -16.68
C GLU A 68 -17.85 -3.75 -16.16
N GLN A 69 -17.13 -4.42 -17.07
CA GLN A 69 -16.19 -5.48 -16.72
C GLN A 69 -15.00 -4.96 -15.90
N ASP A 70 -14.48 -3.76 -16.21
CA ASP A 70 -13.39 -3.15 -15.44
C ASP A 70 -13.85 -2.80 -14.01
N TRP A 71 -15.09 -2.35 -13.85
CA TRP A 71 -15.70 -2.10 -12.53
C TRP A 71 -15.87 -3.39 -11.72
N MET A 72 -16.29 -4.47 -12.37
CA MET A 72 -16.40 -5.80 -11.74
C MET A 72 -15.02 -6.28 -11.26
N GLN A 73 -14.01 -6.26 -12.14
CA GLN A 73 -12.63 -6.64 -11.79
C GLN A 73 -12.06 -5.77 -10.66
N PHE A 74 -12.35 -4.47 -10.68
CA PHE A 74 -11.90 -3.54 -9.63
C PHE A 74 -12.56 -3.85 -8.29
N SER A 75 -13.86 -4.11 -8.28
CA SER A 75 -14.61 -4.50 -7.09
C SER A 75 -14.11 -5.83 -6.54
N ASP A 76 -13.88 -6.83 -7.38
CA ASP A 76 -13.34 -8.14 -6.99
C ASP A 76 -11.94 -8.00 -6.39
N ALA A 77 -11.07 -7.18 -7.00
CA ALA A 77 -9.75 -6.89 -6.49
C ALA A 77 -9.79 -6.22 -5.11
N LEU A 78 -10.71 -5.27 -4.89
CA LEU A 78 -10.93 -4.67 -3.57
C LEU A 78 -11.47 -5.69 -2.57
N GLY A 79 -12.37 -6.58 -2.98
CA GLY A 79 -12.88 -7.68 -2.17
C GLY A 79 -11.81 -8.71 -1.80
N ALA A 80 -10.80 -8.93 -2.65
CA ALA A 80 -9.63 -9.72 -2.33
C ALA A 80 -8.71 -8.99 -1.35
N LEU A 81 -8.47 -7.70 -1.56
CA LEU A 81 -7.64 -6.85 -0.69
C LEU A 81 -8.23 -6.68 0.72
N SER A 82 -9.56 -6.75 0.88
CA SER A 82 -10.18 -6.67 2.20
C SER A 82 -9.99 -7.93 3.05
N LYS A 83 -9.64 -9.06 2.43
CA LYS A 83 -9.45 -10.36 3.09
C LYS A 83 -8.02 -10.62 3.55
N VAL A 84 -7.05 -9.84 3.06
CA VAL A 84 -5.63 -9.99 3.42
C VAL A 84 -5.27 -9.21 4.70
N ASN A 85 -4.14 -9.55 5.31
CA ASN A 85 -3.67 -8.94 6.56
C ASN A 85 -2.95 -7.60 6.31
N LEU A 86 -3.60 -6.70 5.58
CA LEU A 86 -3.03 -5.43 5.14
C LEU A 86 -3.63 -4.25 5.92
N HIS A 87 -2.75 -3.46 6.54
CA HIS A 87 -3.10 -2.25 7.28
C HIS A 87 -2.48 -1.03 6.61
N ILE A 88 -3.25 0.02 6.39
CA ILE A 88 -2.76 1.27 5.76
C ILE A 88 -3.13 2.45 6.66
N PHE A 89 -2.12 3.24 6.98
CA PHE A 89 -2.23 4.52 7.70
C PHE A 89 -1.71 5.63 6.79
N ASP A 90 -2.54 6.65 6.56
CA ASP A 90 -2.29 7.78 5.64
C ASP A 90 -2.50 9.15 6.30
N ARG A 91 -2.33 9.21 7.63
CA ARG A 91 -2.40 10.46 8.40
C ARG A 91 -1.25 11.39 8.00
N ALA A 92 -1.54 12.66 7.73
CA ALA A 92 -0.50 13.68 7.54
C ALA A 92 0.32 13.91 8.83
N GLY A 93 1.63 14.15 8.70
CA GLY A 93 2.50 14.48 9.83
C GLY A 93 2.69 13.34 10.85
N MET A 94 2.74 12.08 10.39
CA MET A 94 3.03 10.94 11.27
C MET A 94 4.46 11.00 11.81
N ASP A 95 4.58 10.98 13.14
CA ASP A 95 5.85 10.87 13.84
C ASP A 95 6.19 9.42 14.20
N VAL A 96 7.45 9.18 14.61
CA VAL A 96 7.92 7.86 15.01
C VAL A 96 7.11 7.28 16.19
N PRO A 97 6.78 8.05 17.25
CA PRO A 97 5.90 7.58 18.32
C PRO A 97 4.53 7.08 17.84
N TYR A 98 3.89 7.80 16.92
CA TYR A 98 2.62 7.38 16.33
C TYR A 98 2.77 6.06 15.59
N ILE A 99 3.76 5.94 14.70
CA ILE A 99 4.04 4.70 13.96
C ILE A 99 4.25 3.53 14.93
N TRP A 100 5.09 3.74 15.94
CA TRP A 100 5.39 2.74 16.97
C TRP A 100 4.14 2.29 17.73
N SER A 101 3.27 3.24 18.11
CA SER A 101 2.02 2.94 18.81
C SER A 101 1.11 2.00 18.00
N LYS A 102 1.00 2.23 16.68
CA LYS A 102 0.16 1.43 15.78
C LYS A 102 0.73 0.03 15.58
N VAL A 103 2.03 -0.07 15.35
CA VAL A 103 2.73 -1.36 15.20
C VAL A 103 2.58 -2.20 16.46
N ARG A 104 2.77 -1.62 17.66
CA ARG A 104 2.61 -2.36 18.92
C ARG A 104 1.18 -2.82 19.15
N LYS A 105 0.19 -2.01 18.79
CA LYS A 105 -1.23 -2.38 18.88
C LYS A 105 -1.51 -3.60 17.99
N LEU A 106 -1.13 -3.53 16.71
CA LEU A 106 -1.31 -4.63 15.75
C LEU A 106 -0.56 -5.91 16.17
N ARG A 107 0.66 -5.79 16.70
CA ARG A 107 1.43 -6.95 17.19
C ARG A 107 0.69 -7.72 18.28
N ARG A 108 0.00 -7.01 19.19
CA ARG A 108 -0.82 -7.62 20.24
C ARG A 108 -2.06 -8.28 19.67
N GLU A 109 -2.75 -7.63 18.73
CA GLU A 109 -3.94 -8.19 18.06
C GLU A 109 -3.62 -9.49 17.31
N TYR A 110 -2.45 -9.58 16.67
CA TYR A 110 -2.00 -10.81 16.00
C TYR A 110 -1.38 -11.86 16.95
N GLY A 111 -1.35 -11.62 18.27
CA GLY A 111 -0.84 -12.58 19.25
C GLY A 111 0.61 -13.03 19.05
N GLY A 112 1.41 -12.27 18.29
CA GLY A 112 2.78 -12.67 17.90
C GLY A 112 2.89 -13.82 16.89
N GLN A 113 1.77 -14.39 16.44
CA GLN A 113 1.74 -15.58 15.56
C GLN A 113 2.17 -15.28 14.12
N LYS A 114 1.96 -14.03 13.66
CA LYS A 114 2.34 -13.59 12.32
C LYS A 114 3.61 -12.75 12.35
N ARG A 115 4.45 -12.86 11.33
CA ARG A 115 5.52 -11.88 11.11
C ARG A 115 4.87 -10.57 10.61
N MET A 116 5.58 -9.47 10.79
CA MET A 116 5.10 -8.15 10.38
C MET A 116 6.11 -7.48 9.45
N LEU A 117 5.67 -7.15 8.24
CA LEU A 117 6.37 -6.24 7.34
C LEU A 117 5.84 -4.82 7.55
N ILE A 118 6.73 -3.88 7.86
CA ILE A 118 6.39 -2.47 8.00
C ILE A 118 7.00 -1.70 6.84
N VAL A 119 6.15 -1.08 6.03
CA VAL A 119 6.53 -0.23 4.91
C VAL A 119 6.27 1.22 5.29
N ILE A 120 7.27 2.06 5.13
CA ILE A 120 7.15 3.51 5.27
C ILE A 120 7.36 4.09 3.87
N ASP A 121 6.29 4.60 3.27
CA ASP A 121 6.31 5.20 1.94
C ASP A 121 6.34 6.72 2.08
N TYR A 122 7.51 7.28 1.79
CA TYR A 122 7.71 8.70 1.57
C TYR A 122 8.09 8.88 0.10
N SER A 123 7.22 9.49 -0.70
CA SER A 123 7.65 9.97 -2.01
C SER A 123 8.48 11.22 -1.77
N GLY A 124 9.80 11.14 -1.92
CA GLY A 124 10.73 12.24 -1.66
C GLY A 124 10.50 13.44 -2.58
N ALA A 125 9.51 14.28 -2.26
CA ALA A 125 9.24 15.54 -2.93
C ALA A 125 10.06 16.72 -2.36
N TRP A 126 10.95 16.48 -1.39
CA TRP A 126 11.86 17.49 -0.84
C TRP A 126 13.24 17.44 -1.50
N VAL A 127 13.28 17.65 -2.82
CA VAL A 127 14.46 18.17 -3.53
C VAL A 127 13.94 19.03 -4.67
N GLN A 128 13.45 20.22 -4.35
CA GLN A 128 13.45 21.39 -5.23
C GLN A 128 13.74 22.62 -4.38
#